data_AF-A0A5P9XPP2-F1
#
_entry.id   AF-A0A5P9XPP2-F1
#
_cell.length_a   1.000
_cell.length_b   1.000
_cell.length_c   1.000
_cell.angle_alpha   90.00
_cell.angle_beta   90.00
_cell.angle_gamma   90.00
#
_symmetry.space_group_name_H-M   'P 1'
#
loop_
_entity.id
_entity.type
_entity.pdbx_description
1 polymer ?
#
loop_
_entity_poly.entity_id
_entity_poly.type
_entity_poly.pdbx_seq_one_letter_code
_entity_poly.pdbx_strand_id
1 'polypeptide(L)'
;MLAALVIAVIVTAAAVYYLNLSNTRGEAIYQTMNSIVRASQNFAQDTGCYPANVAALGTPGANGQAAGLNDCTPNDQQWDGPYLTQTNIFPGGNLTIPDSDSGMPGTTVTLTTGDWLSQNPEMAGRGKVEVAVLIGPVSASTQAEFCKRCNGCAEQGNNLPSTCFITGDAVGKVFASVD
;
A
#
# COMPACT_ATOMS: atom_id res chain seq x y z
N MET A 1 33.16 12.31 -36.96
CA MET A 1 32.27 11.15 -36.67
C MET A 1 32.39 10.64 -35.24
N LEU A 2 33.61 10.45 -34.68
CA LEU A 2 33.78 9.94 -33.31
C LEU A 2 33.10 10.79 -32.22
N ALA A 3 33.24 12.12 -32.27
CA ALA A 3 32.65 13.02 -31.27
C ALA A 3 31.11 12.98 -31.25
N ALA A 4 30.47 12.84 -32.42
CA ALA A 4 29.01 12.76 -32.51
C ALA A 4 28.47 11.44 -31.94
N LEU A 5 29.20 10.34 -32.11
CA LEU A 5 28.87 9.03 -31.52
C LEU A 5 28.96 9.04 -30.00
N VAL A 6 30.00 9.67 -29.44
CA VAL A 6 30.16 9.81 -27.98
C VAL A 6 29.01 10.62 -27.38
N ILE A 7 28.63 11.73 -28.01
CA ILE A 7 27.49 12.56 -27.55
C ILE A 7 26.17 11.77 -27.66
N ALA A 8 25.95 11.03 -28.75
CA ALA A 8 24.75 10.23 -28.92
C ALA A 8 24.62 9.11 -27.86
N VAL A 9 25.73 8.44 -27.50
CA VAL A 9 25.75 7.41 -26.44
C VAL A 9 25.46 8.02 -25.06
N ILE A 10 26.00 9.20 -24.77
CA ILE A 10 25.74 9.89 -23.48
C ILE A 10 24.27 10.33 -23.39
N VAL A 11 23.71 10.89 -24.45
CA VAL A 11 22.31 11.35 -24.48
C VAL A 11 21.32 10.18 -24.42
N THR A 12 21.61 9.06 -25.09
CA THR A 12 20.78 7.86 -25.03
C THR A 12 20.90 7.12 -23.69
N ALA A 13 22.10 7.01 -23.11
CA ALA A 13 22.27 6.47 -21.77
C ALA A 13 21.55 7.33 -20.71
N ALA A 14 21.61 8.66 -20.83
CA ALA A 14 20.83 9.56 -19.99
C ALA A 14 19.32 9.40 -20.23
N ALA A 15 18.85 9.25 -21.47
CA ALA A 15 17.43 9.06 -21.77
C ALA A 15 16.88 7.72 -21.27
N VAL A 16 17.68 6.64 -21.30
CA VAL A 16 17.32 5.33 -20.71
C VAL A 16 17.31 5.42 -19.17
N TYR A 17 18.20 6.23 -18.58
CA TYR A 17 18.18 6.54 -17.14
C TYR A 17 17.00 7.46 -16.74
N TYR A 18 16.52 8.31 -17.67
CA TYR A 18 15.43 9.28 -17.49
C TYR A 18 14.06 8.81 -17.99
N LEU A 19 13.92 7.57 -18.46
CA LEU A 19 12.61 6.92 -18.44
C LEU A 19 12.21 6.86 -16.97
N ASN A 20 11.42 7.86 -16.54
CA ASN A 20 11.07 8.11 -15.15
C ASN A 20 10.05 7.08 -14.67
N LEU A 21 10.44 5.81 -14.74
CA LEU A 21 9.71 4.66 -14.27
C LEU A 21 9.38 4.83 -12.80
N SER A 22 10.20 5.55 -12.01
CA SER A 22 9.89 5.92 -10.64
C SER A 22 8.58 6.68 -10.49
N ASN A 23 8.23 7.58 -11.41
CA ASN A 23 6.96 8.30 -11.35
C ASN A 23 5.78 7.34 -11.57
N THR A 24 5.87 6.47 -12.57
CA THR A 24 4.84 5.45 -12.86
C THR A 24 4.73 4.43 -11.72
N ARG A 25 5.86 4.00 -11.16
CA ARG A 25 5.93 3.08 -10.02
C ARG A 25 5.31 3.70 -8.77
N GLY A 26 5.67 4.94 -8.44
CA GLY A 26 5.07 5.68 -7.33
C GLY A 26 3.56 5.82 -7.47
N GLU A 27 3.06 6.04 -8.69
CA GLU A 27 1.62 6.02 -9.00
C GLU A 27 1.00 4.64 -8.76
N ALA A 28 1.61 3.59 -9.31
CA ALA A 28 1.11 2.23 -9.18
C ALA A 28 1.02 1.80 -7.71
N ILE A 29 2.05 2.08 -6.91
CA ILE A 29 2.06 1.82 -5.47
C ILE A 29 0.97 2.63 -4.75
N TYR A 30 0.86 3.93 -5.05
CA TYR A 30 -0.15 4.79 -4.44
C TYR A 30 -1.59 4.36 -4.76
N GLN A 31 -1.88 4.03 -6.03
CA GLN A 31 -3.19 3.55 -6.45
C GLN A 31 -3.51 2.18 -5.85
N THR A 32 -2.54 1.26 -5.84
CA THR A 32 -2.68 -0.06 -5.20
C THR A 32 -3.04 0.10 -3.72
N MET A 33 -2.31 0.94 -3.01
CA MET A 33 -2.56 1.19 -1.59
C MET A 33 -3.94 1.79 -1.35
N ASN A 34 -4.37 2.77 -2.14
CA ASN A 34 -5.71 3.35 -2.04
C ASN A 34 -6.82 2.33 -2.37
N SER A 35 -6.59 1.44 -3.34
CA SER A 35 -7.52 0.37 -3.67
C SER A 35 -7.71 -0.57 -2.48
N ILE A 36 -6.62 -0.97 -1.82
CA ILE A 36 -6.65 -1.84 -0.64
C ILE A 36 -7.32 -1.15 0.56
N VAL A 37 -7.07 0.14 0.78
CA VAL A 37 -7.75 0.91 1.83
C VAL A 37 -9.27 0.93 1.58
N ARG A 38 -9.70 1.23 0.35
CA ARG A 38 -11.13 1.25 0.00
C ARG A 38 -11.77 -0.14 0.13
N ALA A 39 -11.08 -1.17 -0.34
CA ALA A 39 -11.53 -2.56 -0.19
C ALA A 39 -11.67 -2.97 1.27
N SER A 40 -10.71 -2.60 2.13
CA SER A 40 -10.77 -2.83 3.58
C SER A 40 -11.94 -2.10 4.22
N GLN A 41 -12.24 -0.87 3.78
CA GLN A 41 -13.39 -0.10 4.27
C GLN A 41 -14.73 -0.71 3.85
N ASN A 42 -14.87 -1.15 2.59
CA ASN A 42 -16.07 -1.84 2.14
C ASN A 42 -16.28 -3.17 2.89
N PHE A 43 -15.20 -3.94 3.10
CA PHE A 43 -15.25 -5.15 3.91
C PHE A 43 -15.74 -4.87 5.33
N ALA A 44 -15.28 -3.78 5.96
CA ALA A 44 -15.75 -3.38 7.28
C ALA A 44 -17.20 -2.87 7.30
N GLN A 45 -17.63 -2.16 6.25
CA GLN A 45 -19.03 -1.73 6.12
C GLN A 45 -19.99 -2.91 6.04
N ASP A 46 -19.58 -3.96 5.34
CA ASP A 46 -20.41 -5.16 5.15
C ASP A 46 -20.37 -6.09 6.35
N THR A 47 -19.18 -6.40 6.85
CA THR A 47 -18.99 -7.47 7.83
C THR A 47 -18.94 -6.97 9.27
N GLY A 48 -18.87 -5.65 9.48
CA GLY A 48 -18.68 -5.02 10.78
C GLY A 48 -17.24 -5.07 11.32
N CYS A 49 -16.31 -5.69 10.58
CA CYS A 49 -14.91 -5.87 11.00
C CYS A 49 -13.95 -5.55 9.84
N TYR A 50 -12.76 -5.04 10.14
CA TYR A 50 -11.70 -4.98 9.11
C TYR A 50 -11.06 -6.34 8.88
N PRO A 51 -10.54 -6.59 7.67
CA PRO A 51 -9.88 -7.86 7.35
C PRO A 51 -8.53 -8.00 8.05
N ALA A 52 -8.20 -9.19 8.56
CA ALA A 52 -6.88 -9.46 9.16
C ALA A 52 -5.73 -9.53 8.16
N ASN A 53 -6.00 -9.75 6.87
CA ASN A 53 -5.00 -9.79 5.81
C ASN A 53 -5.60 -9.39 4.46
N VAL A 54 -4.73 -9.06 3.50
CA VAL A 54 -5.15 -8.57 2.17
C VAL A 54 -5.89 -9.65 1.39
N ALA A 55 -5.60 -10.93 1.63
CA ALA A 55 -6.29 -12.03 0.94
C ALA A 55 -7.79 -12.14 1.26
N ALA A 56 -8.21 -11.65 2.43
CA ALA A 56 -9.63 -11.52 2.79
C ALA A 56 -10.43 -10.66 1.80
N LEU A 57 -9.75 -9.82 1.01
CA LEU A 57 -10.37 -8.90 0.06
C LEU A 57 -10.61 -9.52 -1.34
N GLY A 58 -10.13 -10.75 -1.62
CA GLY A 58 -10.24 -11.43 -2.93
C GLY A 58 -10.98 -12.79 -2.89
N THR A 59 -11.02 -13.53 -4.03
CA THR A 59 -11.68 -14.87 -4.17
C THR A 59 -10.94 -15.80 -5.14
N PRO A 60 -10.86 -17.15 -4.95
CA PRO A 60 -11.88 -18.05 -4.35
C PRO A 60 -11.42 -18.93 -3.15
N GLY A 61 -12.34 -19.24 -2.22
CA GLY A 61 -12.11 -20.09 -1.02
C GLY A 61 -12.02 -19.32 0.30
N ALA A 62 -11.98 -17.99 0.24
CA ALA A 62 -11.96 -17.06 1.37
C ALA A 62 -13.24 -16.19 1.37
N ASN A 63 -14.41 -16.84 1.37
CA ASN A 63 -15.73 -16.19 1.29
C ASN A 63 -16.03 -15.36 2.55
N GLY A 64 -15.47 -14.18 2.74
CA GLY A 64 -15.65 -13.41 3.98
C GLY A 64 -14.99 -14.05 5.22
N GLN A 65 -14.77 -15.37 5.23
CA GLN A 65 -14.31 -16.23 6.34
C GLN A 65 -12.88 -15.95 6.84
N ALA A 66 -12.26 -14.87 6.40
CA ALA A 66 -11.01 -14.43 6.96
C ALA A 66 -11.23 -13.97 8.40
N ALA A 67 -10.24 -14.16 9.27
CA ALA A 67 -10.27 -13.55 10.59
C ALA A 67 -10.45 -12.03 10.43
N GLY A 68 -11.29 -11.42 11.27
CA GLY A 68 -11.28 -9.98 11.45
C GLY A 68 -10.06 -9.57 12.28
N LEU A 69 -9.69 -8.30 12.22
CA LEU A 69 -8.65 -7.76 13.10
C LEU A 69 -9.08 -7.84 14.57
N ASN A 70 -8.15 -8.24 15.45
CA ASN A 70 -8.21 -8.22 16.92
C ASN A 70 -9.61 -8.41 17.55
N ASP A 71 -9.94 -9.64 17.93
CA ASP A 71 -11.20 -10.00 18.62
C ASP A 71 -12.50 -9.65 17.86
N CYS A 72 -12.41 -9.32 16.58
CA CYS A 72 -13.54 -9.07 15.70
C CYS A 72 -13.83 -10.29 14.83
N THR A 73 -15.07 -10.81 14.89
CA THR A 73 -15.52 -11.89 14.01
C THR A 73 -16.38 -11.28 12.90
N PRO A 74 -15.93 -11.28 11.63
CA PRO A 74 -16.69 -10.68 10.54
C PRO A 74 -17.99 -11.45 10.30
N ASN A 75 -19.04 -10.72 9.97
CA ASN A 75 -20.29 -11.32 9.53
C ASN A 75 -20.22 -11.72 8.05
N ASP A 76 -19.72 -12.92 7.79
CA ASP A 76 -19.56 -13.47 6.44
C ASP A 76 -20.86 -13.53 5.62
N GLN A 77 -22.03 -13.54 6.29
CA GLN A 77 -23.33 -13.55 5.61
C GLN A 77 -23.68 -12.20 4.96
N GLN A 78 -23.04 -11.12 5.39
CA GLN A 78 -23.28 -9.77 4.89
C GLN A 78 -22.21 -9.32 3.87
N TRP A 79 -21.24 -10.16 3.57
CA TRP A 79 -20.15 -9.84 2.66
C TRP A 79 -20.59 -9.83 1.19
N ASP A 80 -20.40 -8.69 0.52
CA ASP A 80 -20.73 -8.42 -0.90
C ASP A 80 -19.49 -8.36 -1.82
N GLY A 81 -18.35 -8.90 -1.37
CA GLY A 81 -17.11 -8.95 -2.16
C GLY A 81 -17.11 -9.95 -3.33
N PRO A 82 -15.98 -10.11 -4.06
CA PRO A 82 -14.64 -9.61 -3.76
C PRO A 82 -14.44 -8.12 -4.03
N TYR A 83 -13.59 -7.49 -3.22
CA TYR A 83 -13.23 -6.07 -3.37
C TYR A 83 -11.93 -5.83 -4.13
N LEU A 84 -11.11 -6.87 -4.27
CA LEU A 84 -9.89 -6.88 -5.06
C LEU A 84 -9.91 -8.06 -6.02
N THR A 85 -9.59 -7.79 -7.28
CA THR A 85 -9.30 -8.85 -8.26
C THR A 85 -7.97 -9.51 -7.89
N GLN A 86 -7.97 -10.83 -7.71
CA GLN A 86 -6.76 -11.58 -7.33
C GLN A 86 -5.65 -11.39 -8.38
N THR A 87 -4.54 -10.80 -7.95
CA THR A 87 -3.25 -10.99 -8.61
C THR A 87 -2.21 -11.34 -7.54
N ASN A 88 -1.71 -12.57 -7.58
CA ASN A 88 -0.52 -13.04 -6.84
C ASN A 88 -0.61 -12.97 -5.31
N ILE A 89 -1.54 -13.72 -4.69
CA ILE A 89 -1.58 -13.92 -3.22
C ILE A 89 -0.74 -15.15 -2.85
N PHE A 90 0.23 -15.01 -1.94
CA PHE A 90 1.05 -16.12 -1.43
C PHE A 90 0.46 -16.77 -0.16
N PRO A 91 0.93 -17.98 0.24
CA PRO A 91 0.59 -18.58 1.53
C PRO A 91 0.90 -17.60 2.67
N GLY A 92 -0.12 -17.26 3.48
CA GLY A 92 -0.04 -16.21 4.51
C GLY A 92 -0.88 -14.96 4.22
N GLY A 93 -1.45 -14.85 3.02
CA GLY A 93 -2.47 -13.84 2.72
C GLY A 93 -1.95 -12.47 2.25
N ASN A 94 -0.67 -12.40 1.90
CA ASN A 94 -0.02 -11.20 1.37
C ASN A 94 -0.14 -11.14 -0.16
N LEU A 95 -0.41 -9.95 -0.69
CA LEU A 95 -0.43 -9.67 -2.13
C LEU A 95 1.00 -9.34 -2.59
N THR A 96 1.48 -9.94 -3.68
CA THR A 96 2.78 -9.59 -4.29
C THR A 96 2.60 -8.53 -5.36
N ILE A 97 3.46 -7.51 -5.31
CA ILE A 97 3.55 -6.48 -6.33
C ILE A 97 4.69 -6.85 -7.30
N PRO A 98 4.45 -6.80 -8.62
CA PRO A 98 5.50 -7.03 -9.61
C PRO A 98 6.70 -6.08 -9.44
N ASP A 99 7.90 -6.59 -9.64
CA ASP A 99 9.15 -5.80 -9.58
C ASP A 99 9.14 -4.60 -10.54
N SER A 100 8.36 -4.67 -11.63
CA SER A 100 8.16 -3.56 -12.58
C SER A 100 7.52 -2.34 -11.92
N ASP A 101 6.68 -2.57 -10.90
CA ASP A 101 5.79 -1.60 -10.28
C ASP A 101 6.36 -1.10 -8.96
N SER A 102 7.10 -1.94 -8.24
CA SER A 102 7.78 -1.57 -6.99
C SER A 102 9.21 -1.07 -7.19
N GLY A 103 9.87 -1.51 -8.26
CA GLY A 103 11.30 -1.31 -8.49
C GLY A 103 12.21 -2.18 -7.62
N MET A 104 11.66 -3.16 -6.89
CA MET A 104 12.40 -4.07 -6.00
C MET A 104 11.83 -5.49 -6.09
N PRO A 105 12.67 -6.53 -5.99
CA PRO A 105 12.20 -7.90 -5.95
C PRO A 105 11.48 -8.23 -4.64
N GLY A 106 10.43 -9.03 -4.74
CA GLY A 106 9.76 -9.61 -3.56
C GLY A 106 8.87 -8.62 -2.79
N THR A 107 8.42 -7.54 -3.43
CA THR A 107 7.50 -6.59 -2.82
C THR A 107 6.18 -7.25 -2.44
N THR A 108 5.80 -7.09 -1.19
CA THR A 108 4.53 -7.61 -0.67
C THR A 108 3.70 -6.51 -0.05
N VAL A 109 2.40 -6.75 0.03
CA VAL A 109 1.45 -5.91 0.74
C VAL A 109 0.99 -6.62 2.00
N THR A 110 1.04 -5.90 3.11
CA THR A 110 0.59 -6.36 4.41
C THR A 110 -0.42 -5.39 5.00
N LEU A 111 -1.38 -5.93 5.74
CA LEU A 111 -2.24 -5.16 6.63
C LEU A 111 -1.75 -5.38 8.05
N THR A 112 -1.71 -4.32 8.84
CA THR A 112 -1.24 -4.38 10.22
C THR A 112 -1.99 -3.39 11.09
N THR A 113 -2.09 -3.69 12.38
CA THR A 113 -2.64 -2.79 13.40
C THR A 113 -1.53 -2.32 14.31
N GLY A 114 -1.61 -1.07 14.77
CA GLY A 114 -0.68 -0.55 15.76
C GLY A 114 -0.87 0.94 15.96
N ASP A 115 0.02 1.54 16.73
CA ASP A 115 0.12 2.99 16.86
C ASP A 115 1.10 3.50 15.79
N TRP A 116 0.55 3.99 14.68
CA TRP A 116 1.33 4.47 13.55
C TRP A 116 1.42 6.00 13.55
N LEU A 117 0.27 6.65 13.70
CA LEU A 117 0.10 8.10 13.61
C LEU A 117 -0.84 8.63 14.71
N SER A 118 -0.88 7.96 15.86
CA SER A 118 -1.79 8.28 16.98
C SER A 118 -1.65 9.69 17.55
N GLN A 119 -0.56 10.40 17.24
CA GLN A 119 -0.32 11.81 17.59
C GLN A 119 -0.67 12.81 16.47
N ASN A 120 -1.07 12.33 15.29
CA ASN A 120 -1.38 13.15 14.13
C ASN A 120 -2.82 13.69 14.23
N PRO A 121 -3.04 15.02 14.13
CA PRO A 121 -4.38 15.60 14.12
C PRO A 121 -5.31 15.05 13.03
N GLU A 122 -4.79 14.59 11.88
CA GLU A 122 -5.58 13.96 10.82
C GLU A 122 -6.15 12.58 11.21
N MET A 123 -5.66 12.01 12.31
CA MET A 123 -6.11 10.74 12.88
C MET A 123 -7.08 10.92 14.06
N ALA A 124 -7.43 12.16 14.42
CA ALA A 124 -8.40 12.41 15.49
C ALA A 124 -9.82 11.95 15.10
N GLY A 125 -10.49 11.21 15.99
CA GLY A 125 -11.89 10.79 15.84
C GLY A 125 -12.11 9.58 14.92
N ARG A 126 -11.09 8.75 14.74
CA ARG A 126 -11.00 7.69 13.72
C ARG A 126 -10.91 6.27 14.30
N GLY A 127 -11.63 6.05 15.41
CA GLY A 127 -11.69 4.77 16.10
C GLY A 127 -10.52 4.47 17.04
N LYS A 128 -10.63 3.39 17.81
CA LYS A 128 -9.63 2.99 18.83
C LYS A 128 -8.41 2.25 18.25
N VAL A 129 -8.47 1.78 17.01
CA VAL A 129 -7.40 0.96 16.39
C VAL A 129 -7.01 1.57 15.05
N GLU A 130 -5.74 1.91 14.87
CA GLU A 130 -5.25 2.31 13.56
C GLU A 130 -4.88 1.08 12.73
N VAL A 131 -5.35 1.04 11.49
CA VAL A 131 -4.99 0.01 10.52
C VAL A 131 -4.09 0.64 9.47
N ALA A 132 -2.99 -0.02 9.12
CA ALA A 132 -2.08 0.44 8.10
C ALA A 132 -1.96 -0.60 6.98
N VAL A 133 -1.96 -0.12 5.74
CA VAL A 133 -1.44 -0.88 4.59
C VAL A 133 0.04 -0.57 4.48
N LEU A 134 0.90 -1.59 4.50
CA LEU A 134 2.32 -1.43 4.17
C LEU A 134 2.65 -2.16 2.87
N ILE A 135 3.48 -1.52 2.06
CA ILE A 135 4.00 -2.06 0.82
C ILE A 135 5.52 -1.96 0.85
N GLY A 136 6.19 -3.12 0.83
CA GLY A 136 7.64 -3.18 0.89
C GLY A 136 8.21 -4.56 0.55
N PRO A 137 9.48 -4.64 0.13
CA PRO A 137 10.39 -3.52 -0.14
C PRO A 137 10.01 -2.72 -1.40
N VAL A 138 10.32 -1.42 -1.46
CA VAL A 138 10.20 -0.56 -2.65
C VAL A 138 11.46 0.29 -2.84
N SER A 139 11.82 0.65 -4.08
CA SER A 139 13.05 1.43 -4.31
C SER A 139 12.93 2.84 -3.74
N ALA A 140 14.04 3.45 -3.30
CA ALA A 140 14.04 4.82 -2.75
C ALA A 140 13.41 5.86 -3.71
N SER A 141 13.59 5.68 -5.02
CA SER A 141 12.95 6.52 -6.04
C SER A 141 11.43 6.33 -6.12
N THR A 142 10.93 5.11 -5.90
CA THR A 142 9.49 4.82 -5.80
C THR A 142 8.91 5.39 -4.50
N GLN A 143 9.64 5.32 -3.38
CA GLN A 143 9.23 5.94 -2.10
C GLN A 143 9.03 7.45 -2.24
N ALA A 144 9.99 8.14 -2.84
CA ALA A 144 9.92 9.59 -3.04
C ALA A 144 8.69 9.99 -3.89
N GLU A 145 8.44 9.25 -4.97
CA GLU A 145 7.30 9.50 -5.86
C GLU A 145 5.95 9.12 -5.22
N PHE A 146 5.92 8.10 -4.36
CA PHE A 146 4.75 7.79 -3.52
C PHE A 146 4.46 8.93 -2.54
N CYS A 147 5.46 9.41 -1.81
CA CYS A 147 5.27 10.47 -0.82
C CYS A 147 4.84 11.80 -1.44
N LYS A 148 5.34 12.10 -2.64
CA LYS A 148 4.88 13.26 -3.42
C LYS A 148 3.37 13.23 -3.67
N ARG A 149 2.78 12.06 -3.89
CA ARG A 149 1.33 11.86 -4.11
C ARG A 149 0.52 11.96 -2.83
N CYS A 150 1.14 11.65 -1.70
CA CYS A 150 0.54 11.81 -0.38
C CYS A 150 0.65 13.24 0.17
N ASN A 151 1.11 14.22 -0.63
CA ASN A 151 1.46 15.57 -0.16
C ASN A 151 2.52 15.55 0.97
N GLY A 152 3.39 14.55 0.95
CA GLY A 152 4.37 14.25 1.99
C GLY A 152 4.09 12.90 2.66
N CYS A 153 5.13 12.31 3.22
CA CYS A 153 5.01 11.17 4.12
C CYS A 153 5.48 11.60 5.51
N ALA A 154 4.76 11.17 6.53
CA ALA A 154 5.27 11.20 7.89
C ALA A 154 6.42 10.19 8.03
N GLU A 155 7.48 10.59 8.71
CA GLU A 155 8.37 9.59 9.31
C GLU A 155 7.67 9.05 10.56
N GLN A 156 7.76 7.75 10.81
CA GLN A 156 7.15 7.13 11.99
C GLN A 156 7.60 7.87 13.26
N GLY A 157 6.65 8.52 13.97
CA GLY A 157 6.94 9.33 15.17
C GLY A 157 7.11 10.85 14.94
N ASN A 158 6.95 11.37 13.72
CA ASN A 158 6.99 12.80 13.42
C ASN A 158 5.60 13.39 13.08
N ASN A 159 5.31 14.58 13.60
CA ASN A 159 4.03 15.31 13.49
C ASN A 159 3.77 15.94 12.10
N LEU A 160 4.14 15.27 11.00
CA LEU A 160 3.70 15.70 9.68
C LEU A 160 2.22 15.30 9.50
N PRO A 161 1.33 16.22 9.09
CA PRO A 161 -0.07 15.91 8.81
C PRO A 161 -0.15 15.14 7.48
N SER A 162 0.17 13.85 7.53
CA SER A 162 -0.01 12.92 6.41
C SER A 162 -0.46 11.58 6.95
N THR A 163 -1.41 10.95 6.25
CA THR A 163 -1.82 9.56 6.49
C THR A 163 -0.84 8.55 5.87
N CYS A 164 0.10 9.00 5.04
CA CYS A 164 1.14 8.16 4.46
C CYS A 164 2.44 8.26 5.24
N PHE A 165 3.23 7.18 5.26
CA PHE A 165 4.51 7.12 5.95
C PHE A 165 5.56 6.30 5.21
N ILE A 166 6.82 6.46 5.60
CA ILE A 166 7.94 5.58 5.22
C ILE A 166 8.44 4.86 6.47
N THR A 167 8.74 3.56 6.37
CA THR A 167 9.45 2.81 7.40
C THR A 167 10.43 1.84 6.74
N GLY A 168 11.73 2.02 6.98
CA GLY A 168 12.78 1.24 6.31
C GLY A 168 12.69 1.34 4.78
N ASP A 169 12.56 0.19 4.11
CA ASP A 169 12.38 0.08 2.67
C ASP A 169 10.90 0.02 2.23
N ALA A 170 9.95 0.18 3.15
CA ALA A 170 8.52 0.15 2.89
C ALA A 170 7.88 1.55 2.90
N VAL A 171 6.78 1.66 2.17
CA VAL A 171 5.83 2.78 2.30
C VAL A 171 4.54 2.27 2.93
N GLY A 172 3.84 3.14 3.63
CA GLY A 172 2.57 2.78 4.24
C GLY A 172 1.54 3.89 4.19
N LYS A 173 0.29 3.52 4.41
CA LYS A 173 -0.82 4.44 4.63
C LYS A 173 -1.72 3.93 5.74
N VAL A 174 -1.94 4.80 6.71
CA VAL A 174 -2.82 4.57 7.84
C VAL A 174 -4.25 4.96 7.47
N PHE A 175 -5.19 4.13 7.87
CA PHE A 175 -6.61 4.40 7.84
C PHE A 175 -7.24 4.01 9.19
N ALA A 176 -8.22 4.80 9.57
CA ALA A 176 -9.03 4.69 10.77
C ALA A 176 -9.78 3.36 10.88
N SER A 177 -10.05 2.87 12.09
CA SER A 177 -11.14 1.93 12.31
C SER A 177 -12.49 2.67 12.37
N VAL A 178 -13.55 2.10 11.81
CA VAL A 178 -14.93 2.45 12.20
C VAL A 178 -15.14 2.04 13.66
N ASP A 179 -15.73 2.93 14.45
CA ASP A 179 -16.26 2.65 15.80
C ASP A 179 -17.60 1.90 15.72
#